data_AF-A0A1M6EIL6-F1
#
_entry.id   AF-A0A1M6EIL6-F1
#
_cell.length_a   1.000
_cell.length_b   1.000
_cell.length_c   1.000
_cell.angle_alpha   90.00
_cell.angle_beta   90.00
_cell.angle_gamma   90.00
#
_symmetry.space_group_name_H-M   'P 1'
#
loop_
_entity.id
_entity.type
_entity.pdbx_description
1 polymer ?
#
loop_
_entity_poly.entity_id
_entity_poly.type
_entity_poly.pdbx_seq_one_letter_code
_entity_poly.pdbx_strand_id
1 'polypeptide(L)' 'MEFKISRELLADEKLIREEVFMAEQGFKNEFDETDGKAFHLVMYDNNIPVGCCRFFLRG' A
#
# COMPACT_ATOMS: atom_id res chain seq x y z
N MET A 1 6.71 -7.08 -14.84
CA MET A 1 5.81 -6.82 -13.71
C MET A 1 5.95 -7.90 -12.66
N GLU A 2 6.22 -7.51 -11.42
CA GLU A 2 6.40 -8.37 -10.25
C GLU A 2 5.47 -7.92 -9.12
N PHE A 3 5.04 -8.85 -8.28
CA PHE A 3 4.16 -8.56 -7.14
C PHE A 3 4.82 -9.01 -5.84
N LYS A 4 4.76 -8.15 -4.82
CA LYS A 4 5.19 -8.48 -3.47
C LYS A 4 3.99 -8.42 -2.55
N ILE A 5 3.73 -9.52 -1.84
CA ILE A 5 2.64 -9.63 -0.87
C ILE A 5 3.23 -9.79 0.53
N SER A 6 2.69 -9.07 1.50
CA SER A 6 3.16 -9.04 2.88
C SER A 6 1.99 -8.95 3.87
N ARG A 7 2.18 -9.44 5.09
CA ARG A 7 1.28 -9.16 6.23
C ARG A 7 1.70 -7.91 7.02
N GLU A 8 2.85 -7.36 6.67
CA GLU A 8 3.38 -6.13 7.22
C GLU A 8 3.40 -5.06 6.14
N LEU A 9 3.08 -3.82 6.53
CA LEU A 9 3.05 -2.68 5.64
C LEU A 9 4.43 -2.42 5.03
N LEU A 10 4.51 -2.44 3.70
CA LEU A 10 5.75 -2.27 2.95
C LEU A 10 6.12 -0.79 2.82
N ALA A 11 7.41 -0.47 2.85
CA ALA A 11 7.89 0.90 2.69
C ALA A 11 7.48 1.52 1.35
N ASP A 12 7.54 0.74 0.26
CA ASP A 12 7.15 1.22 -1.08
C ASP A 12 5.64 1.47 -1.20
N GLU A 13 4.81 0.68 -0.51
CA GLU A 13 3.37 0.94 -0.41
C GLU A 13 3.10 2.25 0.32
N LYS A 14 3.81 2.50 1.44
CA LYS A 14 3.65 3.76 2.18
C LYS A 14 3.94 4.96 1.31
N LEU A 15 5.03 4.90 0.54
CA LEU A 15 5.42 5.98 -0.36
C LEU A 15 4.34 6.27 -1.40
N ILE A 16 3.82 5.23 -2.07
CA ILE A 16 2.73 5.42 -3.04
C ILE A 16 1.48 5.99 -2.36
N ARG A 17 1.13 5.49 -1.17
CA ARG A 17 -0.09 5.93 -0.47
C ARG A 17 0.02 7.38 0.03
N GLU A 18 1.18 7.79 0.51
CA GLU A 18 1.44 9.17 0.93
C GLU A 18 1.37 10.13 -0.26
N GLU A 19 2.02 9.81 -1.39
CA GLU A 19 1.98 10.66 -2.58
C GLU A 19 0.55 10.77 -3.15
N VAL A 20 -0.12 9.64 -3.36
CA VAL A 20 -1.43 9.62 -4.02
C VAL A 20 -2.57 10.03 -3.08
N PHE A 21 -2.72 9.35 -1.93
CA PHE A 21 -3.87 9.60 -1.07
C PHE A 21 -3.68 10.88 -0.24
N MET A 22 -2.46 11.17 0.25
CA MET A 22 -2.25 12.36 1.10
C MET A 22 -1.87 13.60 0.30
N ALA A 23 -0.82 13.56 -0.53
CA ALA A 23 -0.33 14.75 -1.21
C ALA A 23 -1.23 15.19 -2.38
N GLU A 24 -1.64 14.24 -3.24
CA GLU A 24 -2.51 14.56 -4.39
C GLU A 24 -3.99 14.70 -4.00
N GLN A 25 -4.53 13.74 -3.24
CA GLN A 25 -5.96 13.73 -2.90
C GLN A 25 -6.30 14.47 -1.60
N GLY A 26 -5.31 14.85 -0.80
CA GLY A 26 -5.52 15.61 0.44
C GLY A 26 -6.09 14.78 1.60
N PHE A 27 -6.06 13.45 1.51
CA PHE A 27 -6.50 12.57 2.59
C PHE A 27 -5.60 12.69 3.82
N LYS A 28 -6.18 12.54 5.00
CA LYS A 28 -5.49 12.65 6.29
C LYS A 28 -5.71 11.37 7.07
N ASN A 29 -4.69 10.94 7.81
CA ASN A 29 -4.68 9.68 8.57
C ASN A 29 -4.84 8.45 7.67
N GLU A 30 -4.02 8.35 6.63
CA GLU A 30 -4.02 7.23 5.68
C GLU A 30 -3.68 5.88 6.33
N PHE A 31 -2.96 5.88 7.45
CA PHE A 31 -2.55 4.67 8.16
C PHE A 31 -3.30 4.52 9.48
N ASP A 32 -3.88 3.35 9.72
CA ASP A 32 -4.75 3.05 10.85
C ASP A 32 -4.60 1.59 11.34
N GLU A 33 -5.33 1.21 12.39
CA GLU A 33 -5.24 -0.12 13.00
C GLU A 33 -5.62 -1.28 12.06
N THR A 34 -6.34 -0.99 10.97
CA THR A 34 -6.70 -1.97 9.95
C THR A 34 -5.51 -2.39 9.09
N ASP A 35 -4.46 -1.58 8.97
CA ASP A 35 -3.26 -1.96 8.21
C ASP A 35 -2.59 -3.20 8.85
N GLY A 36 -2.56 -3.29 10.18
CA GLY A 36 -2.06 -4.50 10.86
C GLY A 36 -2.90 -5.77 10.67
N LYS A 37 -4.11 -5.64 10.11
CA LYS A 37 -5.04 -6.76 9.83
C LYS A 37 -5.12 -7.10 8.34
N ALA A 38 -4.55 -6.24 7.49
CA ALA A 38 -4.63 -6.37 6.04
C ALA A 38 -3.46 -7.20 5.49
N PHE A 39 -3.66 -7.69 4.27
CA PHE A 39 -2.58 -8.07 3.40
C PHE A 39 -2.25 -6.89 2.49
N HIS A 40 -0.95 -6.68 2.32
CA HIS A 40 -0.34 -5.58 1.60
C HIS A 40 0.25 -6.11 0.30
N LEU A 41 -0.09 -5.47 -0.82
CA LEU A 41 0.41 -5.85 -2.14
C LEU A 41 1.00 -4.63 -2.84
N VAL A 42 2.23 -4.76 -3.33
CA VAL A 42 2.89 -3.78 -4.20
C VAL A 42 3.21 -4.42 -5.54
N MET A 43 2.86 -3.70 -6.61
CA MET A 43 3.21 -4.04 -7.99
C MET A 43 4.45 -3.24 -8.40
N TYR A 44 5.42 -3.94 -8.97
CA TYR A 44 6.66 -3.36 -9.48
C TYR A 44 6.76 -3.55 -10.99
N ASP A 45 7.22 -2.51 -11.67
CA ASP A 45 7.69 -2.58 -13.05
C ASP A 45 9.17 -2.17 -13.09
N ASN A 46 10.05 -3.06 -13.55
CA ASN A 46 11.51 -2.82 -13.59
C ASN A 46 12.11 -2.33 -12.25
N ASN A 47 11.72 -2.94 -11.13
CA ASN A 47 12.06 -2.55 -9.74
C ASN A 47 11.47 -1.21 -9.27
N ILE A 48 10.63 -0.55 -10.06
CA ILE A 48 9.95 0.68 -9.69
C ILE A 48 8.56 0.32 -9.15
N PRO A 49 8.18 0.74 -7.93
CA PRO A 49 6.83 0.51 -7.42
C PRO A 49 5.84 1.39 -8.19
N VAL A 50 4.86 0.76 -8.85
CA VAL A 50 3.91 1.43 -9.75
C VAL A 50 2.47 1.37 -9.27
N GLY A 51 2.19 0.62 -8.21
CA GLY A 51 0.87 0.56 -7.60
C GLY A 51 0.86 -0.26 -6.32
N CYS A 52 -0.11 0.01 -5.47
CA CYS A 52 -0.33 -0.74 -4.24
C CYS A 52 -1.81 -0.97 -3.97
N CYS A 53 -2.13 -2.05 -3.25
CA CYS A 53 -3.45 -2.25 -2.67
C CYS A 53 -3.36 -3.01 -1.34
N ARG A 54 -4.42 -2.89 -0.54
CA ARG A 54 -4.63 -3.70 0.67
C ARG A 54 -5.90 -4.52 0.55
N PHE A 55 -5.89 -5.74 1.09
CA PHE A 55 -7.06 -6.63 1.08
C PHE A 55 -7.18 -7.45 2.37
N PHE A 56 -8.41 -7.83 2.73
CA PHE A 56 -8.72 -8.63 3.91
C PHE A 56 -9.24 -10.00 3.48
N LEU A 57 -8.72 -11.08 4.07
CA LEU A 57 -9.18 -12.45 3.73
C LEU A 57 -10.57 -12.78 4.29
N ARG A 58 -11.04 -12.03 5.28
CA ARG A 58 -12.39 -12.15 5.86
C ARG A 58 -12.92 -10.74 6.15
N GLY A 59 -14.12 -10.46 5.67
CA GLY A 59 -14.91 -9.27 5.99
C GLY A 59 -15.99 -9.56 7.03
#